data_AF-A0A839NED6-F1
#
_entry.id   AF-A0A839NED6-F1
#
_cell.length_a   1.000
_cell.length_b   1.000
_cell.length_c   1.000
_cell.angle_alpha   90.00
_cell.angle_beta   90.00
_cell.angle_gamma   90.00
#
_symmetry.space_group_name_H-M   'P 1'
#
loop_
_entity.id
_entity.type
_entity.pdbx_description
1 polymer ?
#
loop_
_entity_poly.entity_id
_entity_poly.type
_entity_poly.pdbx_seq_one_letter_code
_entity_poly.pdbx_strand_id
1 'polypeptide(L)'
;MRTPERPLHPDDLLHTRDLLRRGVLPSEEARRGKATLRRIRRGSYIEQARWSELDAGNRFRALVVCSYESMRTSPPPTACLFAAAVLWGLPILGRWPDRVDVVTDSGASGGSKLIRRHRVAVVPDPVDLRGIPVTTVARTVVDLARIGDLAAGLVTADAALHEHKCTLAELDAEVAAIPPGAAGRRRAALAIHLADGRSESPGESLSRARIYEFGFTQPDLQMPLTDGGGCFGFSDFGWVNRRGEFDGELKYAEPDALWREKQREDRARRAGQPSERWVWDDALRGHPLRTVLRNAGIPRSRAPWRRWDPERQPIRTDAGFH
;
A
#
# COMPACT_ATOMS: atom_id res chain seq x y z
N MET A 1 -19.07 18.85 -0.27
CA MET A 1 -18.99 18.17 1.04
C MET A 1 -19.26 16.69 0.79
N ARG A 2 -18.21 15.85 0.61
CA ARG A 2 -18.40 14.39 0.65
C ARG A 2 -18.24 13.98 2.11
N THR A 3 -19.20 13.23 2.63
CA THR A 3 -19.16 12.62 3.97
C THR A 3 -17.86 11.85 4.15
N PRO A 4 -17.22 11.85 5.35
CA PRO A 4 -16.04 11.04 5.60
C PRO A 4 -16.30 9.58 5.23
N GLU A 5 -15.34 8.94 4.56
CA GLU A 5 -15.46 7.57 4.08
C GLU A 5 -15.62 6.62 5.27
N ARG A 6 -16.86 6.18 5.52
CA ARG A 6 -17.14 5.19 6.56
C ARG A 6 -16.65 3.82 6.08
N PRO A 7 -15.72 3.15 6.79
CA PRO A 7 -15.21 1.83 6.42
C PRO A 7 -16.32 0.79 6.29
N LEU A 8 -16.09 -0.27 5.51
CA LEU A 8 -17.04 -1.38 5.39
C LEU A 8 -17.30 -2.02 6.77
N HIS A 9 -18.57 -2.05 7.18
CA HIS A 9 -19.01 -2.80 8.34
C HIS A 9 -19.56 -4.17 7.92
N PRO A 10 -19.37 -5.27 8.69
CA PRO A 10 -19.96 -6.57 8.36
C PRO A 10 -21.47 -6.53 8.11
N ASP A 11 -22.21 -5.72 8.88
CA ASP A 11 -23.65 -5.56 8.71
C ASP A 11 -24.06 -4.84 7.42
N ASP A 12 -23.11 -4.21 6.71
CA ASP A 12 -23.37 -3.64 5.38
C ASP A 12 -23.62 -4.76 4.34
N LEU A 13 -23.21 -6.00 4.63
CA LEU A 13 -23.30 -7.15 3.72
C LEU A 13 -24.60 -7.93 3.92
N LEU A 14 -25.32 -8.13 2.82
CA LEU A 14 -26.63 -8.79 2.80
C LEU A 14 -26.55 -10.09 2.00
N HIS A 15 -26.93 -11.21 2.62
CA HIS A 15 -26.99 -12.50 1.92
C HIS A 15 -28.38 -12.77 1.35
N THR A 16 -28.43 -13.52 0.24
CA THR A 16 -29.71 -13.94 -0.37
C THR A 16 -30.64 -14.61 0.63
N ARG A 17 -30.13 -15.45 1.54
CA ARG A 17 -30.96 -16.11 2.57
C ARG A 17 -31.69 -15.10 3.47
N ASP A 18 -31.04 -13.99 3.81
CA ASP A 18 -31.56 -13.00 4.75
C ASP A 18 -32.51 -12.04 4.03
N LEU A 19 -32.22 -11.72 2.77
CA LEU A 19 -33.13 -10.96 1.90
C LEU A 19 -34.43 -11.73 1.63
N LEU A 20 -34.35 -13.03 1.35
CA LEU A 20 -35.53 -13.87 1.15
C LEU A 20 -36.41 -13.96 2.40
N ARG A 21 -35.80 -14.05 3.60
CA ARG A 21 -36.52 -14.00 4.88
C ARG A 21 -37.26 -12.67 5.09
N ARG A 22 -36.77 -11.58 4.50
CA ARG A 22 -37.40 -10.25 4.51
C ARG A 22 -38.38 -10.03 3.34
N GLY A 23 -38.65 -11.05 2.53
CA GLY A 23 -39.53 -10.94 1.35
C GLY A 23 -38.92 -10.18 0.18
N VAL A 24 -37.60 -9.95 0.18
CA VAL A 24 -36.89 -9.22 -0.88
C VAL A 24 -36.25 -10.20 -1.86
N LEU A 25 -36.66 -10.11 -3.12
CA LEU A 25 -36.08 -10.86 -4.25
C LEU A 25 -35.18 -9.94 -5.10
N PRO A 26 -33.84 -10.02 -4.98
CA PRO A 26 -32.94 -9.09 -5.69
C PRO A 26 -33.08 -9.12 -7.22
N SER A 27 -33.46 -10.27 -7.79
CA SER A 27 -33.74 -10.39 -9.22
C SER A 27 -34.98 -9.62 -9.66
N GLU A 28 -35.97 -9.46 -8.79
CA GLU A 28 -37.20 -8.72 -9.09
C GLU A 28 -37.00 -7.22 -8.95
N GLU A 29 -36.27 -6.76 -7.92
CA GLU A 29 -35.92 -5.35 -7.77
C GLU A 29 -35.12 -4.81 -8.95
N ALA A 30 -34.14 -5.60 -9.43
CA ALA A 30 -33.36 -5.26 -10.62
C ALA A 30 -34.24 -5.16 -11.88
N ARG A 31 -35.20 -6.08 -12.07
CA ARG A 31 -36.15 -6.06 -13.21
C ARG A 31 -37.09 -4.86 -13.18
N ARG A 32 -37.45 -4.38 -11.97
CA ARG A 32 -38.34 -3.22 -11.77
C ARG A 32 -37.63 -1.87 -11.88
N GLY A 33 -36.34 -1.84 -12.20
CA GLY A 33 -35.55 -0.60 -12.35
C GLY A 33 -35.30 0.16 -11.03
N LYS A 34 -35.63 -0.44 -9.88
CA LYS A 34 -35.45 0.13 -8.53
C LYS A 34 -34.32 -0.59 -7.79
N ALA A 35 -33.19 -0.82 -8.45
CA ALA A 35 -32.08 -1.57 -7.84
C ALA A 35 -31.44 -0.77 -6.69
N THR A 36 -32.02 -0.91 -5.50
CA THR A 36 -31.48 -0.41 -4.22
C THR A 36 -30.34 -1.27 -3.72
N LEU A 37 -30.14 -2.46 -4.31
CA LEU A 37 -29.08 -3.40 -3.97
C LEU A 37 -28.06 -3.54 -5.10
N ARG A 38 -26.78 -3.41 -4.75
CA ARG A 38 -25.64 -3.77 -5.59
C ARG A 38 -25.22 -5.21 -5.29
N ARG A 39 -25.14 -6.03 -6.33
CA ARG A 39 -24.58 -7.38 -6.21
C ARG A 39 -23.05 -7.32 -6.17
N ILE A 40 -22.44 -7.81 -5.09
CA ILE A 40 -20.97 -7.96 -4.97
C ILE A 40 -20.55 -9.25 -5.67
N ARG A 41 -21.24 -10.36 -5.37
CA ARG A 41 -21.05 -11.67 -6.00
C ARG A 41 -22.34 -12.49 -5.97
N ARG A 42 -22.32 -13.74 -6.46
CA ARG A 42 -23.47 -14.64 -6.29
C ARG A 42 -23.72 -14.89 -4.80
N GLY A 43 -24.94 -14.56 -4.35
CA GLY A 43 -25.40 -14.79 -2.98
C GLY A 43 -25.17 -13.63 -2.01
N SER A 44 -24.44 -12.58 -2.39
CA SER A 44 -24.07 -11.46 -1.52
C SER A 44 -24.26 -10.11 -2.19
N TYR A 45 -24.86 -9.20 -1.46
CA TYR A 45 -25.34 -7.89 -1.88
C TYR A 45 -24.99 -6.84 -0.83
N ILE A 46 -25.12 -5.57 -1.21
CA ILE A 46 -24.96 -4.39 -0.37
C ILE A 46 -25.90 -3.32 -0.89
N GLU A 47 -26.37 -2.40 -0.06
CA GLU A 47 -27.17 -1.27 -0.53
C GLU A 47 -26.38 -0.40 -1.52
N GLN A 48 -27.03 0.05 -2.59
CA GLN A 48 -26.41 0.83 -3.67
C GLN A 48 -25.94 2.21 -3.18
N ALA A 49 -26.67 2.82 -2.26
CA ALA A 49 -26.24 4.06 -1.60
C ALA A 49 -24.92 3.83 -0.85
N ARG A 50 -24.90 2.81 0.02
CA ARG A 50 -23.70 2.41 0.77
C ARG A 50 -22.51 2.06 -0.13
N TRP A 51 -22.72 1.30 -1.20
CA TRP A 51 -21.67 0.96 -2.17
C TRP A 51 -21.02 2.20 -2.81
N SER A 52 -21.81 3.25 -3.03
CA SER A 52 -21.36 4.49 -3.66
C SER A 52 -20.45 5.30 -2.75
N GLU A 53 -20.58 5.12 -1.43
CA GLU A 53 -19.72 5.73 -0.40
C GLU A 53 -18.40 4.98 -0.19
N LEU A 54 -18.34 3.68 -0.48
CA LEU A 54 -17.13 2.90 -0.30
C LEU A 54 -16.05 3.30 -1.31
N ASP A 55 -14.83 3.46 -0.83
CA ASP A 55 -13.65 3.57 -1.67
C ASP A 55 -13.30 2.24 -2.37
N ALA A 56 -12.31 2.25 -3.25
CA ALA A 56 -11.92 1.06 -3.98
C ALA A 56 -11.41 -0.06 -3.06
N GLY A 57 -10.73 0.28 -1.96
CA GLY A 57 -10.23 -0.70 -0.98
C GLY A 57 -11.38 -1.40 -0.25
N ASN A 58 -12.33 -0.66 0.29
CA ASN A 58 -13.49 -1.26 0.98
C ASN A 58 -14.39 -2.04 0.03
N ARG A 59 -14.53 -1.62 -1.23
CA ARG A 59 -15.23 -2.42 -2.26
C ARG A 59 -14.54 -3.76 -2.51
N PHE A 60 -13.21 -3.77 -2.58
CA PHE A 60 -12.45 -5.00 -2.73
C PHE A 60 -12.50 -5.86 -1.45
N ARG A 61 -12.42 -5.24 -0.26
CA ARG A 61 -12.62 -5.91 1.04
C ARG A 61 -13.97 -6.63 1.10
N ALA A 62 -15.04 -5.99 0.63
CA ALA A 62 -16.36 -6.60 0.54
C ALA A 62 -16.36 -7.85 -0.36
N LEU A 63 -15.68 -7.80 -1.51
CA LEU A 63 -15.50 -8.95 -2.38
C LEU A 63 -14.74 -10.09 -1.69
N VAL A 64 -13.69 -9.78 -0.91
CA VAL A 64 -12.93 -10.78 -0.15
C VAL A 64 -13.81 -11.44 0.91
N VAL A 65 -14.44 -10.67 1.79
CA VAL A 65 -15.29 -11.18 2.89
C VAL A 65 -16.43 -12.04 2.34
N CYS A 66 -17.21 -11.52 1.38
CA CYS A 66 -18.29 -12.28 0.76
C CYS A 66 -17.79 -13.55 0.06
N SER A 67 -16.54 -13.56 -0.43
CA SER A 67 -15.98 -14.76 -1.05
C SER A 67 -15.73 -15.84 -0.01
N TYR A 68 -15.16 -15.51 1.14
CA TYR A 68 -14.94 -16.45 2.24
C TYR A 68 -16.26 -16.99 2.83
N GLU A 69 -17.25 -16.13 3.08
CA GLU A 69 -18.58 -16.54 3.58
C GLU A 69 -19.30 -17.53 2.66
N SER A 70 -18.96 -17.51 1.36
CA SER A 70 -19.54 -18.41 0.36
C SER A 70 -18.76 -19.71 0.15
N MET A 71 -17.53 -19.81 0.68
CA MET A 71 -16.71 -21.01 0.52
C MET A 71 -17.28 -22.13 1.37
N ARG A 72 -17.23 -23.35 0.82
CA ARG A 72 -17.65 -24.58 1.51
C ARG A 72 -16.47 -25.50 1.85
N THR A 73 -15.25 -25.01 1.64
CA THR A 73 -14.02 -25.73 1.94
C THR A 73 -13.69 -25.62 3.42
N SER A 74 -13.33 -26.74 4.06
CA SER A 74 -12.88 -26.80 5.44
C SER A 74 -11.59 -27.63 5.51
N PRO A 75 -10.46 -27.04 5.95
CA PRO A 75 -10.28 -25.62 6.25
C PRO A 75 -10.42 -24.73 4.98
N PRO A 76 -10.78 -23.44 5.12
CA PRO A 76 -10.74 -22.50 4.00
C PRO A 76 -9.28 -22.26 3.53
N PRO A 77 -9.06 -21.97 2.24
CA PRO A 77 -7.73 -21.63 1.74
C PRO A 77 -7.24 -20.29 2.34
N THR A 78 -5.93 -20.06 2.37
CA THR A 78 -5.35 -18.87 3.01
C THR A 78 -5.39 -17.66 2.07
N ALA A 79 -5.90 -16.51 2.52
CA ALA A 79 -5.89 -15.26 1.75
C ALA A 79 -4.46 -14.76 1.58
N CYS A 80 -4.10 -14.35 0.37
CA CYS A 80 -2.75 -13.88 0.05
C CYS A 80 -2.79 -12.64 -0.86
N LEU A 81 -1.62 -12.06 -1.16
CA LEU A 81 -1.46 -10.92 -2.07
C LEU A 81 -2.43 -9.78 -1.70
N PHE A 82 -3.11 -9.20 -2.69
CA PHE A 82 -4.05 -8.10 -2.49
C PHE A 82 -5.18 -8.46 -1.52
N ALA A 83 -5.65 -9.71 -1.49
CA ALA A 83 -6.70 -10.14 -0.56
C ALA A 83 -6.20 -10.08 0.90
N ALA A 84 -4.96 -10.47 1.15
CA ALA A 84 -4.35 -10.30 2.46
C ALA A 84 -4.10 -8.81 2.77
N ALA A 85 -3.55 -8.05 1.81
CA ALA A 85 -3.24 -6.64 2.00
C ALA A 85 -4.47 -5.80 2.41
N VAL A 86 -5.62 -6.01 1.76
CA VAL A 86 -6.84 -5.27 2.11
C VAL A 86 -7.40 -5.68 3.48
N LEU A 87 -7.18 -6.92 3.91
CA LEU A 87 -7.60 -7.40 5.24
C LEU A 87 -6.70 -6.84 6.34
N TRP A 88 -5.38 -6.75 6.08
CA TRP A 88 -4.40 -6.08 6.94
C TRP A 88 -4.50 -4.55 6.92
N GLY A 89 -5.29 -3.98 6.01
CA GLY A 89 -5.40 -2.53 5.83
C GLY A 89 -4.10 -1.90 5.31
N LEU A 90 -3.33 -2.64 4.50
CA LEU A 90 -2.13 -2.11 3.85
C LEU A 90 -2.51 -1.33 2.59
N PRO A 91 -1.90 -0.15 2.34
CA PRO A 91 -2.08 0.56 1.10
C PRO A 91 -1.44 -0.21 -0.07
N ILE A 92 -1.95 0.01 -1.27
CA ILE A 92 -1.34 -0.47 -2.51
C ILE A 92 -1.17 0.68 -3.49
N LEU A 93 -0.18 0.56 -4.37
CA LEU A 93 -0.07 1.44 -5.52
C LEU A 93 -0.84 0.85 -6.71
N GLY A 94 -1.74 1.64 -7.28
CA GLY A 94 -2.56 1.24 -8.43
C GLY A 94 -3.96 0.75 -8.04
N ARG A 95 -4.49 -0.21 -8.81
CA ARG A 95 -5.90 -0.64 -8.70
C ARG A 95 -6.02 -1.97 -7.96
N TRP A 96 -6.98 -2.06 -7.05
CA TRP A 96 -7.40 -3.34 -6.47
C TRP A 96 -7.91 -4.32 -7.56
N PRO A 97 -7.57 -5.61 -7.48
CA PRO A 97 -7.97 -6.59 -8.48
C PRO A 97 -9.47 -6.93 -8.41
N ASP A 98 -10.00 -7.53 -9.46
CA ASP A 98 -11.40 -8.02 -9.49
C ASP A 98 -11.53 -9.48 -9.03
N ARG A 99 -10.44 -10.08 -8.53
CA ARG A 99 -10.39 -11.47 -8.04
C ARG A 99 -9.70 -11.54 -6.69
N VAL A 100 -10.12 -12.49 -5.89
CA VAL A 100 -9.54 -12.84 -4.59
C VAL A 100 -8.46 -13.90 -4.80
N ASP A 101 -7.23 -13.56 -4.47
CA ASP A 101 -6.10 -14.50 -4.49
C ASP A 101 -6.03 -15.28 -3.17
N VAL A 102 -5.91 -16.60 -3.28
CA VAL A 102 -5.77 -17.52 -2.14
C VAL A 102 -4.69 -18.57 -2.39
N VAL A 103 -4.06 -19.07 -1.34
CA VAL A 103 -3.04 -20.13 -1.36
C VAL A 103 -3.62 -21.44 -0.82
N THR A 104 -3.26 -22.56 -1.45
CA THR A 104 -3.67 -23.92 -1.07
C THR A 104 -2.58 -24.95 -1.41
N ASP A 105 -2.46 -26.02 -0.63
CA ASP A 105 -1.57 -27.17 -0.89
C ASP A 105 -2.24 -28.26 -1.76
N SER A 106 -3.56 -28.36 -1.66
CA SER A 106 -4.38 -29.43 -2.21
C SER A 106 -5.50 -28.91 -3.13
N GLY A 107 -5.98 -29.76 -4.04
CA GLY A 107 -7.11 -29.48 -4.95
C GLY A 107 -6.73 -29.15 -6.40
N ALA A 108 -7.68 -29.34 -7.32
CA ALA A 108 -7.53 -29.02 -8.74
C ALA A 108 -7.22 -27.52 -8.93
N SER A 109 -6.29 -27.22 -9.84
CA SER A 109 -5.94 -25.87 -10.30
C SER A 109 -7.11 -25.26 -11.08
N GLY A 110 -8.17 -24.87 -10.37
CA GLY A 110 -9.38 -24.29 -10.93
C GLY A 110 -9.80 -23.10 -10.09
N GLY A 111 -9.43 -21.90 -10.54
CA GLY A 111 -10.04 -20.68 -10.03
C GLY A 111 -11.50 -20.59 -10.46
N SER A 112 -12.31 -19.83 -9.71
CA SER A 112 -13.57 -19.32 -10.26
C SER A 112 -13.30 -17.97 -10.96
N LYS A 113 -14.31 -17.39 -11.62
CA LYS A 113 -14.19 -16.03 -12.18
C LYS A 113 -13.73 -15.00 -11.13
N LEU A 114 -14.05 -15.21 -9.85
CA LEU A 114 -13.77 -14.28 -8.75
C LEU A 114 -12.68 -14.75 -7.78
N ILE A 115 -12.20 -16.00 -7.86
CA ILE A 115 -11.18 -16.55 -6.94
C ILE A 115 -10.06 -17.16 -7.76
N ARG A 116 -8.83 -16.70 -7.55
CA ARG A 116 -7.61 -17.31 -8.10
C ARG A 116 -6.91 -18.10 -7.00
N ARG A 117 -6.58 -19.36 -7.30
CA ARG A 117 -5.87 -20.26 -6.38
C ARG A 117 -4.41 -20.39 -6.80
N HIS A 118 -3.50 -20.12 -5.87
CA HIS A 118 -2.06 -20.33 -6.01
C HIS A 118 -1.71 -21.62 -5.28
N ARG A 119 -1.11 -22.57 -6.00
CA ARG A 119 -0.70 -23.84 -5.42
C ARG A 119 0.73 -23.73 -4.91
N VAL A 120 0.95 -24.14 -3.68
CA VAL A 120 2.27 -24.20 -3.04
C VAL A 120 2.50 -25.60 -2.49
N ALA A 121 3.77 -25.97 -2.27
CA ALA A 121 4.10 -27.25 -1.65
C ALA A 121 3.70 -27.28 -0.17
N VAL A 122 3.86 -26.14 0.52
CA VAL A 122 3.50 -25.94 1.93
C VAL A 122 2.79 -24.62 2.05
N VAL A 123 1.58 -24.62 2.60
CA VAL A 123 0.86 -23.39 2.93
C VAL A 123 1.55 -22.75 4.13
N PRO A 124 1.95 -21.46 4.05
CA PRO A 124 2.51 -20.76 5.21
C PRO A 124 1.52 -20.76 6.37
N ASP A 125 2.02 -20.79 7.61
CA ASP A 125 1.17 -20.72 8.80
C ASP A 125 0.33 -19.42 8.77
N PRO A 126 -1.00 -19.52 8.68
CA PRO A 126 -1.85 -18.36 8.52
C PRO A 126 -2.15 -17.70 9.86
N VAL A 127 -2.42 -16.41 9.82
CA VAL A 127 -3.05 -15.66 10.92
C VAL A 127 -4.55 -15.59 10.66
N ASP A 128 -5.37 -15.93 11.67
CA ASP A 128 -6.81 -15.78 11.56
C ASP A 128 -7.23 -14.31 11.74
N LEU A 129 -7.88 -13.75 10.73
CA LEU A 129 -8.54 -12.46 10.81
C LEU A 129 -10.05 -12.63 10.64
N ARG A 130 -10.74 -12.75 11.78
CA ARG A 130 -12.21 -12.87 11.85
C ARG A 130 -12.74 -14.08 11.07
N GLY A 131 -12.10 -15.25 11.26
CA GLY A 131 -12.47 -16.50 10.60
C GLY A 131 -11.95 -16.65 9.17
N ILE A 132 -11.10 -15.72 8.71
CA ILE A 132 -10.42 -15.80 7.43
C ILE A 132 -8.93 -16.07 7.71
N PRO A 133 -8.36 -17.21 7.29
CA PRO A 133 -6.91 -17.42 7.36
C PRO A 133 -6.22 -16.50 6.36
N VAL A 134 -5.20 -15.76 6.80
CA VAL A 134 -4.46 -14.76 6.00
C VAL A 134 -2.95 -14.97 6.15
N THR A 135 -2.19 -14.78 5.07
CA THR A 135 -0.71 -14.72 5.18
C THR A 135 -0.28 -13.63 6.16
N THR A 136 0.84 -13.83 6.87
CA THR A 136 1.42 -12.80 7.75
C THR A 136 1.64 -11.48 7.01
N VAL A 137 1.76 -10.37 7.75
CA VAL A 137 2.02 -9.05 7.15
C VAL A 137 3.33 -9.08 6.34
N ALA A 138 4.42 -9.58 6.93
CA ALA A 138 5.72 -9.66 6.26
C ALA A 138 5.65 -10.50 4.97
N ARG A 139 4.98 -11.66 5.02
CA ARG A 139 4.76 -12.50 3.85
C ARG A 139 3.98 -11.78 2.75
N THR A 140 2.92 -11.08 3.15
CA THR A 140 2.05 -10.31 2.24
C THR A 140 2.82 -9.20 1.53
N VAL A 141 3.62 -8.43 2.27
CA VAL A 141 4.48 -7.37 1.74
C VAL A 141 5.49 -7.94 0.74
N VAL A 142 6.19 -9.01 1.12
CA VAL A 142 7.21 -9.63 0.26
C VAL A 142 6.58 -10.20 -1.01
N ASP A 143 5.45 -10.91 -0.93
CA ASP A 143 4.76 -11.43 -2.11
C ASP A 143 4.24 -10.32 -3.04
N LEU A 144 3.78 -9.19 -2.49
CA LEU A 144 3.42 -8.01 -3.29
C LEU A 144 4.64 -7.39 -3.98
N ALA A 145 5.75 -7.22 -3.27
CA ALA A 145 7.00 -6.72 -3.85
C ALA A 145 7.56 -7.68 -4.92
N ARG A 146 7.27 -8.98 -4.82
CA ARG A 146 7.58 -9.99 -5.84
C ARG A 146 6.69 -9.92 -7.08
N ILE A 147 5.60 -9.16 -7.12
CA ILE A 147 4.76 -9.04 -8.32
C ILE A 147 4.61 -7.61 -8.85
N GLY A 148 4.82 -6.60 -8.00
CA GLY A 148 4.79 -5.17 -8.36
C GLY A 148 6.12 -4.62 -8.85
N ASP A 149 6.11 -3.36 -9.28
CA ASP A 149 7.36 -2.61 -9.46
C ASP A 149 7.96 -2.19 -8.10
N LEU A 150 9.11 -1.52 -8.13
CA LEU A 150 9.80 -1.10 -6.91
C LEU A 150 8.90 -0.21 -6.04
N ALA A 151 8.18 0.73 -6.68
CA ALA A 151 7.30 1.65 -5.99
C ALA A 151 6.15 0.93 -5.27
N ALA A 152 5.47 -0.01 -5.94
CA ALA A 152 4.40 -0.79 -5.33
C ALA A 152 4.89 -1.62 -4.13
N GLY A 153 6.10 -2.20 -4.23
CA GLY A 153 6.75 -2.91 -3.12
C GLY A 153 7.05 -2.00 -1.94
N LEU A 154 7.66 -0.83 -2.19
CA LEU A 154 8.02 0.13 -1.16
C LEU A 154 6.81 0.72 -0.44
N VAL A 155 5.77 1.13 -1.18
CA VAL A 155 4.53 1.66 -0.58
C VAL A 155 3.95 0.71 0.46
N THR A 156 3.93 -0.59 0.15
CA THR A 156 3.36 -1.57 1.07
C THR A 156 4.30 -1.85 2.25
N ALA A 157 5.62 -1.92 1.99
CA ALA A 157 6.62 -2.21 3.01
C ALA A 157 6.78 -1.06 4.02
N ASP A 158 6.92 0.17 3.53
CA ASP A 158 7.05 1.37 4.35
C ASP A 158 5.81 1.53 5.24
N ALA A 159 4.60 1.40 4.69
CA ALA A 159 3.37 1.48 5.47
C ALA A 159 3.27 0.40 6.56
N ALA A 160 3.66 -0.84 6.25
CA ALA A 160 3.69 -1.91 7.24
C ALA A 160 4.68 -1.64 8.38
N LEU A 161 5.84 -1.05 8.08
CA LEU A 161 6.84 -0.65 9.07
C LEU A 161 6.41 0.57 9.88
N HIS A 162 5.83 1.57 9.21
CA HIS A 162 5.32 2.80 9.82
C HIS A 162 4.22 2.51 10.83
N GLU A 163 3.28 1.61 10.48
CA GLU A 163 2.21 1.17 11.38
C GLU A 163 2.64 0.06 12.35
N HIS A 164 3.93 -0.29 12.40
CA HIS A 164 4.49 -1.35 13.25
C HIS A 164 3.79 -2.72 13.12
N LYS A 165 3.27 -3.04 11.93
CA LYS A 165 2.59 -4.31 11.62
C LYS A 165 3.56 -5.46 11.38
N CYS A 166 4.81 -5.15 11.08
CA CYS A 166 5.93 -6.08 11.02
C CYS A 166 7.24 -5.34 11.29
N THR A 167 8.32 -6.09 11.46
CA THR A 167 9.69 -5.59 11.59
C THR A 167 10.47 -5.76 10.29
N LEU A 168 11.56 -5.01 10.13
CA LEU A 168 12.47 -5.18 9.00
C LEU A 168 13.09 -6.59 9.00
N ALA A 169 13.39 -7.14 10.19
CA ALA A 169 13.93 -8.49 10.33
C ALA A 169 12.97 -9.59 9.81
N GLU A 170 11.66 -9.43 10.03
CA GLU A 170 10.65 -10.35 9.48
C GLU A 170 10.57 -10.25 7.95
N LEU A 171 10.68 -9.03 7.39
CA LEU A 171 10.72 -8.84 5.94
C LEU A 171 11.97 -9.46 5.31
N ASP A 172 13.14 -9.28 5.94
CA ASP A 172 14.40 -9.88 5.49
C ASP A 172 14.35 -11.41 5.56
N ALA A 173 13.75 -11.98 6.61
CA ALA A 173 13.56 -13.42 6.74
C ALA A 173 12.67 -13.99 5.61
N GLU A 174 11.56 -13.30 5.30
CA GLU A 174 10.68 -13.69 4.19
C GLU A 174 11.37 -13.58 2.82
N VAL A 175 12.23 -12.57 2.61
CA VAL A 175 13.05 -12.47 1.38
C VAL A 175 14.07 -13.60 1.30
N ALA A 176 14.74 -13.92 2.41
CA ALA A 176 15.74 -14.97 2.49
C ALA A 176 15.14 -16.36 2.23
N ALA A 177 13.89 -16.58 2.63
CA ALA A 177 13.16 -17.82 2.39
C ALA A 177 12.78 -18.05 0.90
N ILE A 178 12.89 -17.03 0.04
CA ILE A 178 12.60 -17.17 -1.39
C ILE A 178 13.74 -17.96 -2.08
N PRO A 179 13.45 -19.06 -2.81
CA PRO A 179 14.49 -19.82 -3.49
C PRO A 179 15.34 -18.99 -4.47
N PRO A 180 16.65 -19.28 -4.63
CA PRO A 180 17.47 -18.62 -5.64
C PRO A 180 16.88 -18.77 -7.04
N GLY A 181 16.95 -17.70 -7.84
CA GLY A 181 16.39 -17.68 -9.20
C GLY A 181 14.86 -17.59 -9.28
N ALA A 182 14.13 -17.65 -8.16
CA ALA A 182 12.67 -17.53 -8.18
C ALA A 182 12.24 -16.15 -8.71
N ALA A 183 11.16 -16.16 -9.50
CA ALA A 183 10.60 -14.95 -10.08
C ALA A 183 10.28 -13.91 -9.00
N GLY A 184 10.70 -12.66 -9.26
CA GLY A 184 10.48 -11.53 -8.37
C GLY A 184 11.39 -11.44 -7.15
N ARG A 185 12.27 -12.42 -6.87
CA ARG A 185 13.17 -12.40 -5.71
C ARG A 185 14.02 -11.13 -5.64
N ARG A 186 14.70 -10.77 -6.75
CA ARG A 186 15.54 -9.56 -6.80
C ARG A 186 14.73 -8.26 -6.60
N ARG A 187 13.49 -8.21 -7.09
CA ARG A 187 12.61 -7.05 -6.89
C ARG A 187 12.18 -6.91 -5.43
N ALA A 188 11.77 -7.99 -4.81
CA ALA A 188 11.42 -8.00 -3.39
C ALA A 188 12.61 -7.62 -2.52
N ALA A 189 13.77 -8.23 -2.76
CA ALA A 189 14.99 -7.91 -2.02
C ALA A 189 15.35 -6.42 -2.13
N LEU A 190 15.23 -5.82 -3.32
CA LEU A 190 15.51 -4.40 -3.52
C LEU A 190 14.51 -3.51 -2.77
N ALA A 191 13.21 -3.83 -2.85
CA ALA A 191 12.19 -3.08 -2.14
C ALA A 191 12.42 -3.13 -0.62
N ILE A 192 12.63 -4.32 -0.05
CA ILE A 192 12.88 -4.48 1.39
C ILE A 192 14.18 -3.79 1.81
N HIS A 193 15.24 -3.89 1.00
CA HIS A 193 16.49 -3.17 1.25
C HIS A 193 16.29 -1.65 1.35
N LEU A 194 15.34 -1.09 0.59
CA LEU A 194 15.02 0.33 0.58
C LEU A 194 13.89 0.72 1.57
N ALA A 195 13.20 -0.24 2.20
CA ALA A 195 12.01 0.02 3.02
C ALA A 195 12.29 0.80 4.33
N ASP A 196 11.65 1.95 4.55
CA ASP A 196 11.89 2.80 5.72
C ASP A 196 10.54 3.25 6.30
N GLY A 197 10.27 2.88 7.56
CA GLY A 197 9.02 3.20 8.25
C GLY A 197 8.84 4.68 8.60
N ARG A 198 9.84 5.54 8.32
CA ARG A 198 9.70 7.01 8.44
C ARG A 198 8.96 7.65 7.27
N SER A 199 8.69 6.90 6.20
CA SER A 199 7.80 7.35 5.13
C SER A 199 6.36 7.26 5.62
N GLU A 200 5.67 8.38 5.71
CA GLU A 200 4.36 8.48 6.37
C GLU A 200 3.19 8.32 5.39
N SER A 201 3.48 8.42 4.08
CA SER A 201 2.47 8.28 3.04
C SER A 201 2.91 7.41 1.85
N PRO A 202 1.96 6.78 1.13
CA PRO A 202 2.23 6.10 -0.13
C PRO A 202 2.92 6.98 -1.19
N GLY A 203 2.65 8.28 -1.17
CA GLY A 203 3.25 9.23 -2.11
C GLY A 203 4.72 9.49 -1.81
N GLU A 204 5.10 9.52 -0.54
CA GLU A 204 6.51 9.59 -0.15
C GLU A 204 7.28 8.34 -0.56
N SER A 205 6.75 7.15 -0.28
CA SER A 205 7.38 5.87 -0.69
C SER A 205 7.53 5.77 -2.21
N LEU A 206 6.51 6.18 -2.96
CA LEU A 206 6.58 6.29 -4.43
C LEU A 206 7.70 7.25 -4.85
N SER A 207 7.80 8.42 -4.21
CA SER A 207 8.83 9.42 -4.52
C SER A 207 10.24 8.85 -4.30
N ARG A 208 10.47 8.13 -3.19
CA ARG A 208 11.75 7.45 -2.91
C ARG A 208 12.09 6.42 -3.97
N ALA A 209 11.12 5.60 -4.36
CA ALA A 209 11.29 4.62 -5.44
C ALA A 209 11.74 5.31 -6.74
N ARG A 210 11.08 6.42 -7.11
CA ARG A 210 11.44 7.20 -8.31
C ARG A 210 12.81 7.86 -8.21
N ILE A 211 13.14 8.46 -7.07
CA ILE A 211 14.47 9.04 -6.79
C ILE A 211 15.55 7.98 -7.01
N TYR A 212 15.33 6.76 -6.51
CA TYR A 212 16.22 5.62 -6.70
C TYR A 212 16.35 5.23 -8.18
N GLU A 213 15.22 5.04 -8.88
CA GLU A 213 15.17 4.66 -10.29
C GLU A 213 15.81 5.70 -11.22
N PHE A 214 15.74 6.98 -10.88
CA PHE A 214 16.40 8.05 -11.63
C PHE A 214 17.89 8.18 -11.32
N GLY A 215 18.39 7.42 -10.35
CA GLY A 215 19.80 7.38 -9.98
C GLY A 215 20.27 8.62 -9.21
N PHE A 216 19.37 9.27 -8.47
CA PHE A 216 19.74 10.31 -7.51
C PHE A 216 20.15 9.68 -6.17
N THR A 217 20.89 10.42 -5.37
CA THR A 217 21.16 10.05 -3.97
C THR A 217 19.86 9.88 -3.21
N GLN A 218 19.75 8.83 -2.40
CA GLN A 218 18.58 8.65 -1.55
C GLN A 218 18.54 9.75 -0.48
N PRO A 219 17.35 10.28 -0.17
CA PRO A 219 17.18 11.26 0.90
C PRO A 219 17.19 10.59 2.26
N ASP A 220 17.58 11.34 3.29
CA ASP A 220 17.18 11.07 4.66
C ASP A 220 15.72 11.48 4.85
N LEU A 221 14.94 10.67 5.55
CA LEU A 221 13.52 10.95 5.78
C LEU A 221 13.28 11.69 7.08
N GLN A 222 12.20 12.48 7.08
CA GLN A 222 11.76 13.25 8.25
C GLN A 222 12.89 14.14 8.78
N MET A 223 13.49 14.91 7.87
CA MET A 223 14.64 15.76 8.16
C MET A 223 14.20 16.97 9.01
N PRO A 224 14.74 17.17 10.22
CA PRO A 224 14.35 18.27 11.10
C PRO A 224 14.52 19.64 10.43
N LEU A 225 13.53 20.52 10.63
CA LEU A 225 13.58 21.94 10.32
C LEU A 225 13.88 22.70 11.62
N THR A 226 14.98 23.45 11.63
CA THR A 226 15.54 24.03 12.86
C THR A 226 15.93 25.49 12.65
N ASP A 227 15.71 26.32 13.66
CA ASP A 227 16.25 27.68 13.75
C ASP A 227 16.83 27.95 15.15
N GLY A 228 17.14 29.22 15.47
CA GLY A 228 17.65 29.61 16.79
C GLY A 228 16.73 29.27 17.97
N GLY A 229 15.45 28.95 17.72
CA GLY A 229 14.49 28.48 18.72
C GLY A 229 14.33 26.96 18.80
N GLY A 230 15.12 26.18 18.06
CA GLY A 230 15.07 24.72 18.03
C GLY A 230 14.28 24.15 16.84
N CYS A 231 13.87 22.88 16.95
CA CYS A 231 13.11 22.17 15.92
C CYS A 231 11.65 22.66 15.88
N PHE A 232 11.15 22.99 14.69
CA PHE A 232 9.79 23.49 14.49
C PHE A 232 8.99 22.70 13.45
N GLY A 233 9.55 21.63 12.91
CA GLY A 233 8.89 20.77 11.94
C GLY A 233 9.85 19.78 11.30
N PHE A 234 9.34 19.01 10.36
CA PHE A 234 10.10 18.04 9.58
C PHE A 234 9.75 18.21 8.11
N SER A 235 10.73 17.98 7.25
CA SER A 235 10.54 17.87 5.80
C SER A 235 10.68 16.41 5.42
N ASP A 236 9.83 15.96 4.50
CA ASP A 236 9.77 14.55 4.10
C ASP A 236 11.12 14.01 3.61
N PHE A 237 11.86 14.84 2.87
CA PHE A 237 13.13 14.46 2.24
C PHE A 237 14.25 15.45 2.54
N GLY A 238 15.39 14.94 3.01
CA GLY A 238 16.60 15.69 3.26
C GLY A 238 17.78 15.21 2.41
N TRP A 239 18.55 16.15 1.89
CA TRP A 239 19.90 15.95 1.38
C TRP A 239 20.83 17.03 1.94
N VAL A 240 22.13 16.93 1.68
CA VAL A 240 23.09 17.98 2.04
C VAL A 240 22.66 19.32 1.44
N ASN A 241 22.29 20.27 2.30
CA ASN A 241 21.82 21.63 1.96
C ASN A 241 20.59 21.69 1.02
N ARG A 242 19.80 20.62 0.92
CA ARG A 242 18.58 20.57 0.08
C ARG A 242 17.48 19.79 0.79
N ARG A 243 16.23 20.15 0.51
CA ARG A 243 15.05 19.54 1.12
C ARG A 243 13.97 19.33 0.07
N GLY A 244 13.08 18.39 0.32
CA GLY A 244 11.94 18.09 -0.54
C GLY A 244 10.71 17.73 0.26
N GLU A 245 9.54 18.04 -0.28
CA GLU A 245 8.25 17.65 0.28
C GLU A 245 7.36 17.07 -0.81
N PHE A 246 6.69 15.98 -0.46
CA PHE A 246 5.65 15.40 -1.27
C PHE A 246 4.30 15.98 -0.83
N ASP A 247 3.73 16.83 -1.69
CA ASP A 247 2.40 17.37 -1.45
C ASP A 247 1.35 16.37 -1.96
N GLY A 248 0.81 15.59 -1.02
CA GLY A 248 -0.40 14.83 -1.25
C GLY A 248 -1.57 15.74 -1.65
N GLU A 249 -2.59 15.19 -2.32
CA GLU A 249 -3.82 15.94 -2.52
C GLU A 249 -4.48 16.21 -1.15
N LEU A 250 -4.39 17.44 -0.66
CA LEU A 250 -5.10 17.92 0.52
C LEU A 250 -6.60 18.03 0.21
N LYS A 251 -7.28 16.90 0.07
CA LYS A 251 -8.74 16.88 0.10
C LYS A 251 -9.16 17.07 1.55
N TYR A 252 -9.67 18.26 1.85
CA TYR A 252 -10.34 18.62 3.12
C TYR A 252 -9.42 18.92 4.32
N ALA A 253 -8.26 19.53 4.11
CA ALA A 253 -7.53 20.13 5.23
C ALA A 253 -8.32 21.32 5.80
N GLU A 254 -8.54 21.30 7.12
CA GLU A 254 -9.18 22.42 7.84
C GLU A 254 -8.39 23.72 7.60
N PRO A 255 -9.05 24.88 7.51
CA PRO A 255 -8.36 26.17 7.27
C PRO A 255 -7.18 26.43 8.22
N ASP A 256 -7.30 26.02 9.48
CA ASP A 256 -6.25 26.17 10.49
C ASP A 256 -5.04 25.26 10.23
N ALA A 257 -5.23 24.10 9.62
CA ALA A 257 -4.14 23.22 9.22
C ALA A 257 -3.36 23.84 8.06
N LEU A 258 -4.06 24.37 7.05
CA LEU A 258 -3.45 25.09 5.93
C LEU A 258 -2.69 26.33 6.39
N TRP A 259 -3.22 27.05 7.38
CA TRP A 259 -2.54 28.21 7.95
C TRP A 259 -1.27 27.84 8.72
N ARG A 260 -1.30 26.76 9.51
CA ARG A 260 -0.10 26.24 10.20
C ARG A 260 0.96 25.75 9.21
N GLU A 261 0.54 25.08 8.14
CA GLU A 261 1.43 24.65 7.05
C GLU A 261 2.16 25.84 6.43
N LYS A 262 1.40 26.88 6.04
CA LYS A 262 1.97 28.11 5.48
C LYS A 262 2.95 28.79 6.44
N GLN A 263 2.60 28.89 7.72
CA GLN A 263 3.50 29.48 8.73
C GLN A 263 4.81 28.69 8.88
N ARG A 264 4.74 27.35 8.81
CA ARG A 264 5.92 26.48 8.85
C ARG A 264 6.80 26.72 7.63
N GLU A 265 6.21 26.81 6.44
CA GLU A 265 6.94 27.09 5.21
C GLU A 265 7.63 28.45 5.23
N ASP A 266 6.91 29.51 5.64
CA ASP A 266 7.47 30.85 5.76
C ASP A 266 8.64 30.89 6.76
N ARG A 267 8.53 30.14 7.87
CA ARG A 267 9.62 29.99 8.86
C ARG A 267 10.81 29.24 8.27
N ALA A 268 10.59 28.13 7.57
CA ALA A 268 11.64 27.37 6.90
C ALA A 268 12.40 28.22 5.87
N ARG A 269 11.69 29.04 5.10
CA ARG A 269 12.30 29.97 4.13
C ARG A 269 13.17 31.03 4.81
N ARG A 270 12.70 31.64 5.91
CA ARG A 270 13.49 32.60 6.70
C ARG A 270 14.73 31.97 7.34
N ALA A 271 14.65 30.69 7.71
CA ALA A 271 15.77 29.92 8.23
C ALA A 271 16.76 29.45 7.14
N GLY A 272 16.55 29.79 5.86
CA GLY A 272 17.41 29.35 4.75
C GLY A 272 17.24 27.86 4.39
N GLN A 273 16.11 27.27 4.75
CA GLN A 273 15.79 25.85 4.57
C GLN A 273 14.56 25.63 3.66
N PRO A 274 14.50 26.18 2.43
CA PRO A 274 13.35 25.94 1.55
C PRO A 274 13.29 24.48 1.09
N SER A 275 12.07 23.98 0.88
CA SER A 275 11.79 22.64 0.35
C SER A 275 11.35 22.74 -1.11
N GLU A 276 11.88 21.85 -1.96
CA GLU A 276 11.34 21.60 -3.30
C GLU A 276 10.07 20.76 -3.19
N ARG A 277 9.03 21.09 -3.93
CA ARG A 277 7.72 20.43 -3.81
C ARG A 277 7.31 19.72 -5.09
N TRP A 278 6.64 18.59 -4.95
CA TRP A 278 6.03 17.86 -6.05
C TRP A 278 4.79 17.10 -5.59
N VAL A 279 3.89 16.80 -6.52
CA VAL A 279 2.59 16.16 -6.23
C VAL A 279 2.52 14.73 -6.79
N TRP A 280 1.38 14.07 -6.56
CA TRP A 280 1.08 12.74 -7.10
C TRP A 280 1.36 12.59 -8.60
N ASP A 281 0.94 13.55 -9.42
CA ASP A 281 1.11 13.49 -10.87
C ASP A 281 2.60 13.49 -11.28
N ASP A 282 3.42 14.27 -10.56
CA ASP A 282 4.86 14.35 -10.80
C ASP A 282 5.55 13.02 -10.47
N ALA A 283 5.19 12.40 -9.35
CA ALA A 283 5.75 11.15 -8.89
C ALA A 283 5.27 9.94 -9.74
N LEU A 284 4.01 9.95 -10.18
CA LEU A 284 3.44 8.89 -11.01
C LEU A 284 4.01 8.92 -12.43
N ARG A 285 4.09 10.10 -13.06
CA ARG A 285 4.67 10.25 -14.41
C ARG A 285 6.19 10.21 -14.41
N GLY A 286 6.82 10.56 -13.29
CA GLY A 286 8.24 10.44 -13.06
C GLY A 286 9.11 11.51 -13.74
N HIS A 287 8.84 11.88 -14.99
CA HIS A 287 9.60 12.92 -15.71
C HIS A 287 9.57 14.29 -15.01
N PRO A 288 8.43 14.76 -14.47
CA PRO A 288 8.39 16.02 -13.72
C PRO A 288 9.23 15.95 -12.45
N LEU A 289 9.08 14.90 -11.62
CA LEU A 289 9.91 14.71 -10.42
C LEU A 289 11.41 14.68 -10.75
N ARG A 290 11.81 13.97 -11.80
CA ARG A 290 13.20 13.95 -12.28
C ARG A 290 13.72 15.36 -12.61
N THR A 291 12.85 16.21 -13.16
CA THR A 291 13.19 17.60 -13.52
C THR A 291 13.34 18.46 -12.26
N VAL A 292 12.43 18.34 -11.29
CA VAL A 292 12.53 19.01 -9.99
C VAL A 292 13.85 18.67 -9.30
N LEU A 293 14.15 17.38 -9.15
CA LEU A 293 15.39 16.91 -8.50
C LEU A 293 16.66 17.42 -9.21
N ARG A 294 16.66 17.44 -10.54
CA ARG A 294 17.79 17.96 -11.33
C ARG A 294 17.97 19.46 -11.12
N ASN A 295 16.89 20.23 -11.16
CA ASN A 295 16.94 21.69 -11.03
C ASN A 295 17.36 22.11 -9.62
N ALA A 296 16.95 21.34 -8.60
CA ALA A 296 17.39 21.47 -7.22
C ALA A 296 18.88 21.12 -7.02
N GLY A 297 19.52 20.50 -8.02
CA GLY A 297 20.92 20.08 -7.96
C GLY A 297 21.15 18.85 -7.09
N ILE A 298 20.14 17.98 -6.92
CA ILE A 298 20.30 16.75 -6.14
C ILE A 298 21.39 15.88 -6.79
N PRO A 299 22.41 15.42 -6.02
CA PRO A 299 23.49 14.62 -6.58
C PRO A 299 23.01 13.29 -7.17
N ARG A 300 23.75 12.80 -8.17
CA ARG A 300 23.57 11.44 -8.71
C ARG A 300 24.26 10.44 -7.78
N SER A 301 23.67 9.26 -7.60
CA SER A 301 24.34 8.14 -6.94
C SER A 301 25.51 7.63 -7.79
N ARG A 302 26.65 7.35 -7.15
CA ARG A 302 27.86 6.81 -7.80
C ARG A 302 27.72 5.34 -8.19
N ALA A 303 26.75 4.61 -7.63
CA ALA A 303 26.45 3.23 -7.98
C ALA A 303 25.14 3.17 -8.80
N PRO A 304 25.17 2.78 -10.09
CA PRO A 304 23.96 2.66 -10.88
C PRO A 304 23.10 1.51 -10.32
N TRP A 305 21.83 1.80 -10.02
CA TRP A 305 20.85 0.86 -9.47
C TRP A 305 20.72 -0.45 -10.28
N ARG A 306 21.00 -0.43 -11.58
CA ARG A 306 21.03 -1.63 -12.44
C ARG A 306 22.11 -2.66 -12.06
N ARG A 307 23.08 -2.27 -11.22
CA ARG A 307 24.15 -3.12 -10.69
C ARG A 307 23.96 -3.46 -9.21
N TRP A 308 22.82 -3.08 -8.61
CA TRP A 308 22.53 -3.49 -7.24
C TRP A 308 22.38 -5.01 -7.19
N ASP A 309 23.21 -5.63 -6.36
CA ASP A 309 23.26 -7.08 -6.19
C ASP A 309 23.19 -7.37 -4.69
N PRO A 310 22.10 -7.98 -4.19
CA PRO A 310 21.93 -8.22 -2.75
C PRO A 310 23.03 -9.11 -2.17
N GLU A 311 23.72 -9.89 -3.00
CA GLU A 311 24.83 -10.76 -2.59
C GLU A 311 26.18 -10.01 -2.47
N ARG A 312 26.30 -8.81 -3.05
CA ARG A 312 27.55 -8.01 -3.07
C ARG A 312 27.44 -6.69 -2.29
N GLN A 313 26.22 -6.22 -2.05
CA GLN A 313 25.95 -4.98 -1.34
C GLN A 313 25.04 -5.32 -0.15
N PRO A 314 25.62 -5.62 1.03
CA PRO A 314 24.86 -6.06 2.19
C PRO A 314 23.91 -4.99 2.71
N ILE A 315 22.94 -5.47 3.50
CA ILE A 315 21.88 -4.73 4.17
C ILE A 315 22.49 -3.55 4.91
N ARG A 316 22.09 -2.33 4.52
CA ARG A 316 22.31 -1.04 5.18
C ARG A 316 23.56 -0.95 6.05
N THR A 317 24.61 -0.31 5.54
CA THR A 317 25.65 0.22 6.42
C THR A 317 25.02 1.32 7.26
N ASP A 318 25.03 1.17 8.58
CA ASP A 318 24.73 2.22 9.56
C ASP A 318 25.54 3.48 9.21
N ALA A 319 24.93 4.39 8.46
CA ALA A 319 25.42 5.74 8.28
C ALA A 319 24.31 6.64 8.79
N GLY A 320 24.12 6.62 10.11
CA GLY A 320 23.43 7.70 10.78
C GLY A 320 24.22 8.98 10.53
N PHE A 321 23.57 10.00 9.98
CA PHE A 321 24.05 11.36 10.12
C PHE A 321 23.93 11.72 11.60
N HIS A 322 25.08 11.70 12.29
CA HIS A 322 25.26 12.43 13.55
C HIS A 322 25.26 13.94 13.28
#